data_AF-A0A8K1GP56-F1
#
_entry.id   AF-A0A8K1GP56-F1
#
_cell.length_a   1.000
_cell.length_b   1.000
_cell.length_c   1.000
_cell.angle_alpha   90.00
_cell.angle_beta   90.00
_cell.angle_gamma   90.00
#
_symmetry.space_group_name_H-M   'P 1'
#
loop_
_entity.id
_entity.type
_entity.pdbx_description
1 polymer ?
#
loop_
_entity_poly.entity_id
_entity_poly.type
_entity_poly.pdbx_seq_one_letter_code
_entity_poly.pdbx_strand_id
1 'polypeptide(L)'
;MEPTDYIARDNCWKDQIEKEEDAAKRWHERWGFYKTALEELIGEEKKKDAKPKLQLPDHLRIRPVTPVEKYIKVLPSPPVPKTTQGFIGWRSSIPALALEKDYQIQSCKGAVCKMNPI
;
A
#
# COMPACT_ATOMS: atom_id res chain seq x y z
N MET A 1 38.24 7.96 -4.24
CA MET A 1 37.68 6.65 -3.84
C MET A 1 37.53 6.74 -2.34
N GLU A 2 36.32 6.99 -1.85
CA GLU A 2 36.08 7.19 -0.40
C GLU A 2 36.53 5.94 0.37
N PRO A 3 37.27 6.07 1.48
CA PRO A 3 37.63 4.94 2.32
C PRO A 3 36.36 4.30 2.88
N THR A 4 35.93 3.18 2.29
CA THR A 4 34.86 2.36 2.84
C THR A 4 35.37 1.72 4.12
N ASP A 5 34.86 2.19 5.27
CA ASP A 5 35.13 1.58 6.57
C ASP A 5 34.46 0.20 6.62
N TYR A 6 35.25 -0.83 6.33
CA TYR A 6 34.81 -2.23 6.31
C TYR A 6 34.33 -2.71 7.68
N ILE A 7 34.85 -2.12 8.77
CA ILE A 7 34.46 -2.47 10.13
C ILE A 7 33.08 -1.88 10.43
N ALA A 8 32.84 -0.64 10.03
CA ALA A 8 31.52 -0.02 10.16
C ALA A 8 30.45 -0.81 9.40
N ARG A 9 30.76 -1.26 8.17
CA ARG A 9 29.83 -2.07 7.38
C ARG A 9 29.54 -3.44 8.01
N ASP A 10 30.56 -4.10 8.55
CA ASP A 10 30.41 -5.39 9.24
C ASP A 10 29.57 -5.24 10.53
N ASN A 11 29.78 -4.18 11.28
CA ASN A 11 28.97 -3.88 12.47
C ASN A 11 27.50 -3.61 12.11
N CYS A 12 27.24 -2.82 11.07
CA CYS A 12 25.86 -2.61 10.59
C CYS A 12 25.19 -3.93 10.18
N TRP A 13 25.94 -4.85 9.57
CA TRP A 13 25.41 -6.16 9.19
C TRP A 13 25.07 -7.02 10.42
N LYS A 14 25.94 -7.03 11.44
CA LYS A 14 25.70 -7.71 12.71
C LYS A 14 24.46 -7.16 13.42
N ASP A 15 24.33 -5.85 13.52
CA ASP A 15 23.15 -5.19 14.11
C ASP A 15 21.85 -5.57 13.39
N GLN A 16 21.92 -5.72 12.06
CA GLN A 16 20.76 -6.10 11.25
C GLN A 16 20.32 -7.54 11.55
N ILE A 17 21.27 -8.46 11.63
CA ILE A 17 21.02 -9.87 11.98
C ILE A 17 20.40 -9.97 13.38
N GLU A 18 20.96 -9.25 14.35
CA GLU A 18 20.44 -9.26 15.73
C GLU A 18 18.99 -8.76 15.78
N LYS A 19 18.69 -7.65 15.08
CA LYS A 19 17.32 -7.12 14.98
C LYS A 19 16.36 -8.09 14.30
N GLU A 20 16.81 -8.79 13.26
CA GLU A 20 16.01 -9.79 12.56
C GLU A 20 15.69 -10.98 13.48
N GLU A 21 16.69 -11.48 14.20
CA GLU A 21 16.52 -12.58 15.16
C GLU A 21 15.56 -12.19 16.29
N ASP A 22 15.72 -10.99 16.85
CA ASP A 22 14.83 -10.43 17.87
C ASP A 22 13.40 -10.23 17.35
N ALA A 23 13.26 -9.79 16.10
CA ALA A 23 11.95 -9.64 15.46
C ALA A 23 11.27 -10.99 15.26
N ALA A 24 12.01 -12.02 14.84
CA ALA A 24 11.51 -13.39 14.70
C ALA A 24 11.07 -13.97 16.05
N LYS A 25 11.86 -13.79 17.11
CA LYS A 25 11.50 -14.22 18.47
C LYS A 25 10.22 -13.53 18.94
N ARG A 26 10.15 -12.20 18.83
CA ARG A 26 8.98 -11.39 19.25
C ARG A 26 7.82 -11.41 18.25
N TRP A 27 7.91 -12.19 17.16
CA TRP A 27 6.88 -12.24 16.13
C TRP A 27 5.56 -12.77 16.70
N HIS A 28 5.62 -13.83 17.48
CA HIS A 28 4.43 -14.46 18.07
C HIS A 28 3.75 -13.56 19.13
N GLU A 29 4.50 -12.75 19.87
CA GLU A 29 3.92 -11.79 20.83
C GLU A 29 3.20 -10.65 20.11
N ARG A 30 3.83 -10.09 19.06
CA ARG A 30 3.28 -8.95 18.32
C ARG A 30 2.19 -9.34 17.33
N TRP A 31 2.27 -10.53 16.76
CA TRP A 31 1.44 -10.97 15.64
C TRP A 31 0.77 -12.33 15.87
N GLY A 32 0.82 -12.88 17.09
CA GLY A 32 0.20 -14.16 17.44
C GLY A 32 -1.31 -14.19 17.23
N PHE A 33 -1.96 -13.03 17.27
CA PHE A 33 -3.39 -12.88 16.95
C PHE A 33 -3.73 -13.13 15.47
N TYR A 34 -2.74 -13.21 14.57
CA TYR A 34 -2.99 -13.68 13.20
C TYR A 34 -3.14 -15.20 13.12
N LYS A 35 -2.70 -15.94 14.16
CA LYS A 35 -2.86 -17.40 14.24
C LYS A 35 -4.20 -17.81 14.83
N THR A 36 -4.88 -16.92 15.55
CA THR A 36 -6.24 -17.20 16.06
C THR A 36 -7.20 -17.32 14.88
N ALA A 37 -8.00 -18.38 14.88
CA ALA A 37 -8.97 -18.64 13.83
C ALA A 37 -9.96 -17.47 13.75
N LEU A 38 -10.27 -17.04 12.54
CA LEU A 38 -11.21 -15.95 12.29
C LEU A 38 -12.57 -16.22 12.98
N GLU A 39 -12.94 -17.49 13.09
CA GLU A 39 -14.13 -17.98 13.77
C GLU A 39 -14.19 -17.66 15.26
N GLU A 40 -13.04 -17.67 15.97
CA GLU A 40 -12.97 -17.29 17.39
C GLU A 40 -13.09 -15.77 17.55
N LEU A 41 -12.53 -15.01 16.60
CA LEU A 41 -12.60 -13.53 16.59
C LEU A 41 -13.99 -13.02 16.23
N ILE A 42 -14.72 -13.72 15.35
CA ILE A 42 -16.09 -13.38 14.96
C ILE A 42 -17.10 -13.71 16.08
N GLY A 43 -16.77 -14.64 16.98
CA GLY A 43 -17.57 -14.97 18.16
C GLY A 43 -19.06 -15.24 17.88
N GLU A 44 -19.87 -15.13 18.94
CA GLU A 44 -21.33 -15.34 18.92
C GLU A 44 -22.12 -14.27 18.14
N GLU A 45 -21.45 -13.35 17.44
CA GLU A 45 -22.13 -12.28 16.71
C GLU A 45 -22.98 -12.81 15.54
N LYS A 46 -22.59 -13.97 14.98
CA LYS A 46 -23.41 -14.69 13.98
C LYS A 46 -24.64 -15.40 14.56
N LYS A 47 -24.75 -15.55 15.88
CA LYS A 47 -25.91 -16.18 16.54
C LYS A 47 -26.98 -15.17 16.99
N LYS A 48 -26.77 -13.87 16.77
CA LYS A 48 -27.85 -12.89 16.92
C LYS A 48 -28.80 -13.06 15.75
N ASP A 49 -29.82 -13.87 16.00
CA ASP A 49 -31.10 -14.04 15.32
C ASP A 49 -31.23 -13.31 13.99
N ALA A 50 -31.48 -14.09 12.94
CA ALA A 50 -31.82 -13.59 11.61
C ALA A 50 -32.77 -12.38 11.73
N LYS A 51 -32.21 -11.17 11.52
CA LYS A 51 -32.95 -9.92 11.64
C LYS A 51 -34.28 -10.09 10.89
N PRO A 52 -35.44 -9.79 11.51
CA PRO A 52 -36.71 -9.86 10.80
C PRO A 52 -36.58 -8.99 9.56
N LYS A 53 -36.97 -9.54 8.40
CA LYS A 53 -36.89 -8.83 7.11
C LYS A 53 -37.77 -7.59 7.20
N LEU A 54 -37.17 -6.47 7.60
CA LEU A 54 -37.85 -5.19 7.74
C LEU A 54 -38.26 -4.77 6.33
N GLN A 55 -39.56 -4.82 6.03
CA GLN A 55 -40.04 -4.38 4.73
C GLN A 55 -39.81 -2.87 4.64
N LEU A 56 -39.08 -2.44 3.61
CA LEU A 56 -38.77 -1.03 3.41
C LEU A 56 -40.08 -0.27 3.13
N PRO A 57 -40.46 0.71 3.97
CA PRO A 57 -41.66 1.52 3.77
C PRO A 57 -41.69 2.19 2.39
N ASP A 58 -42.88 2.31 1.80
CA ASP A 58 -43.05 2.76 0.42
C ASP A 58 -42.47 4.16 0.13
N HIS A 59 -42.51 5.06 1.11
CA HIS A 59 -41.97 6.42 0.97
C HIS A 59 -40.43 6.48 1.01
N LEU A 60 -39.77 5.41 1.48
CA LEU A 60 -38.31 5.26 1.45
C LEU A 60 -37.84 4.50 0.21
N ARG A 61 -38.75 3.96 -0.60
CA ARG A 61 -38.41 3.29 -1.85
C ARG A 61 -37.96 4.35 -2.85
N ILE A 62 -36.68 4.34 -3.18
CA ILE A 62 -36.11 5.20 -4.21
C ILE A 62 -36.78 4.86 -5.52
N ARG A 63 -37.44 5.84 -6.13
CA ARG A 63 -37.95 5.67 -7.49
C ARG A 63 -36.76 5.48 -8.42
N PRO A 64 -36.83 4.54 -9.37
CA PRO A 64 -35.77 4.42 -10.37
C PRO A 64 -35.63 5.79 -11.05
N VAL A 65 -34.44 6.37 -10.92
CA VAL A 65 -34.10 7.60 -11.61
C VAL A 65 -34.29 7.33 -13.10
N THR A 66 -34.87 8.31 -13.80
CA THR A 66 -35.05 8.25 -15.26
C THR A 66 -33.81 7.68 -15.93
N PRO A 67 -33.95 6.83 -16.97
CA PRO A 67 -32.83 6.08 -17.54
C PRO A 67 -31.67 7.01 -17.84
N VAL A 68 -30.56 6.74 -17.15
CA VAL A 68 -29.37 7.58 -17.12
C VAL A 68 -28.74 7.67 -18.52
N GLU A 69 -29.04 6.71 -19.41
CA GLU A 69 -28.62 6.70 -20.80
C GLU A 69 -29.07 7.95 -21.58
N LYS A 70 -30.16 8.63 -21.17
CA LYS A 70 -30.58 9.89 -21.82
C LYS A 70 -29.59 11.04 -21.60
N TYR A 71 -28.84 11.03 -20.50
CA TYR A 71 -28.01 12.16 -20.07
C TYR A 71 -26.51 11.81 -20.00
N ILE A 72 -26.15 10.54 -19.83
CA ILE A 72 -24.76 10.09 -19.80
C ILE A 72 -24.38 9.52 -21.16
N LYS A 73 -23.69 10.33 -21.96
CA LYS A 73 -23.00 9.87 -23.16
C LYS A 73 -21.60 9.39 -22.75
N VAL A 74 -21.41 8.07 -22.68
CA VAL A 74 -20.09 7.49 -22.40
C VAL A 74 -19.24 7.58 -23.66
N LEU A 75 -18.37 8.59 -23.72
CA LEU A 75 -17.34 8.69 -24.76
C LEU A 75 -16.13 7.82 -24.38
N PRO A 76 -15.36 7.33 -25.37
CA PRO A 76 -14.14 6.58 -25.09
C PRO A 76 -13.17 7.41 -24.25
N SER A 77 -12.46 6.73 -23.33
CA SER A 77 -11.48 7.38 -22.46
C SER A 77 -10.37 8.03 -23.30
N PRO A 78 -9.97 9.28 -22.99
CA PRO A 78 -8.84 9.91 -23.67
C PRO A 78 -7.56 9.09 -23.48
N PRO A 79 -6.60 9.15 -24.43
CA PRO A 79 -5.36 8.41 -24.33
C PRO A 79 -4.61 8.82 -23.06
N VAL A 80 -4.10 7.81 -22.34
CA VAL A 80 -3.42 8.02 -21.06
C VAL A 80 -2.21 8.94 -21.29
N PRO A 81 -2.13 10.09 -20.60
CA PRO A 81 -1.01 11.00 -20.73
C PRO A 81 0.28 10.30 -20.32
N LYS A 82 1.25 10.29 -21.23
CA LYS A 82 2.56 9.62 -21.04
C LYS A 82 3.36 10.14 -19.84
N THR A 83 2.98 11.32 -19.32
CA THR A 83 3.76 12.09 -18.34
C THR A 83 3.02 12.38 -17.04
N THR A 84 1.84 11.79 -16.77
CA THR A 84 1.19 12.05 -15.49
C THR A 84 2.00 11.52 -14.33
N GLN A 85 2.21 12.37 -13.35
CA GLN A 85 2.97 12.14 -12.11
C GLN A 85 2.55 10.86 -11.36
N GLY A 86 1.31 10.37 -11.57
CA GLY A 86 0.80 9.11 -11.03
C GLY A 86 1.33 7.82 -11.70
N PHE A 87 1.90 7.89 -12.91
CA PHE A 87 2.49 6.74 -13.61
C PHE A 87 3.98 6.55 -13.33
N ILE A 88 4.63 7.54 -12.71
CA ILE A 88 6.08 7.54 -12.46
C ILE A 88 6.47 6.41 -11.50
N GLY A 89 5.58 6.03 -10.57
CA GLY A 89 5.80 4.90 -9.66
C GLY A 89 5.95 3.54 -10.34
N TRP A 90 5.24 3.29 -11.46
CA TRP A 90 5.37 2.04 -12.23
C TRP A 90 6.49 2.06 -13.27
N ARG A 91 7.13 3.22 -13.49
CA ARG A 91 8.26 3.39 -14.40
C ARG A 91 9.60 3.48 -13.67
N SER A 92 9.66 3.06 -12.40
CA SER A 92 10.90 3.01 -11.62
C SER A 92 11.99 2.19 -12.32
N SER A 93 11.57 1.17 -13.08
CA SER A 93 12.43 0.27 -13.86
C SER A 93 12.90 0.82 -15.21
N ILE A 94 12.48 2.02 -15.64
CA ILE A 94 12.95 2.61 -16.90
C ILE A 94 14.33 3.27 -16.65
N PRO A 95 15.43 2.78 -17.27
CA PRO A 95 16.77 3.28 -16.98
C PRO A 95 16.95 4.78 -17.27
N ALA A 96 16.24 5.29 -18.28
CA ALA A 96 16.30 6.69 -18.68
C ALA A 96 15.74 7.67 -17.63
N LEU A 97 14.98 7.19 -16.63
CA LEU A 97 14.37 8.02 -15.59
C LEU A 97 15.18 8.03 -14.28
N ALA A 98 16.13 7.09 -14.11
CA ALA A 98 17.06 7.01 -12.97
C ALA A 98 16.42 7.17 -11.58
N LEU A 99 15.24 6.58 -11.36
CA LEU A 99 14.48 6.70 -10.11
C LEU A 99 14.89 5.70 -9.02
N GLU A 100 15.63 4.65 -9.40
CA GLU A 100 16.15 3.63 -8.49
C GLU A 100 17.63 3.89 -8.24
N LYS A 101 18.01 4.02 -6.96
CA LYS A 101 19.40 4.14 -6.52
C LYS A 101 19.62 3.17 -5.36
N ASP A 102 20.60 2.28 -5.50
CA ASP A 102 20.98 1.31 -4.46
C ASP A 102 19.79 0.51 -3.89
N TYR A 103 18.89 0.03 -4.78
CA TYR A 103 17.66 -0.70 -4.46
C TYR A 103 16.61 0.10 -3.64
N GLN A 104 16.81 1.40 -3.46
CA GLN A 104 15.81 2.31 -2.90
C GLN A 104 15.16 3.16 -4.01
N ILE A 105 13.83 3.16 -4.05
CA ILE A 105 13.05 4.03 -4.94
C ILE A 105 13.04 5.42 -4.31
N GLN A 106 13.72 6.38 -4.94
CA GLN A 106 13.66 7.76 -4.47
C GLN A 106 12.38 8.41 -4.98
N SER A 107 11.52 8.84 -4.05
CA SER A 107 10.34 9.62 -4.38
C SER A 107 10.75 10.91 -5.11
N CYS A 108 10.10 11.19 -6.24
CA CYS A 108 10.29 12.43 -7.00
C CYS A 108 9.86 13.71 -6.25
N LYS A 109 9.30 13.59 -5.03
CA LYS A 109 9.06 14.74 -4.14
C LYS A 109 10.26 14.95 -3.20
N GLY A 110 11.14 15.89 -3.56
CA GLY A 110 12.02 16.56 -2.59
C GLY A 110 13.46 16.07 -2.45
N ALA A 111 13.94 15.11 -3.25
CA ALA A 111 15.32 14.64 -3.17
C ALA A 111 16.28 15.53 -4.00
N VAL A 112 16.66 16.70 -3.46
CA VAL A 112 17.87 17.39 -3.91
C VAL A 112 19.04 16.71 -3.22
N CYS A 113 19.74 15.81 -3.92
CA CYS A 113 21.00 15.28 -3.40
C CYS A 113 22.00 16.45 -3.28
N LYS A 114 22.44 16.74 -2.06
CA LYS A 114 23.56 17.66 -1.84
C LYS A 114 24.81 17.03 -2.45
N MET A 115 25.29 17.56 -3.57
CA MET A 115 26.65 17.30 -4.01
C MET A 115 27.57 18.08 -3.08
N ASN A 116 28.42 17.37 -2.34
CA ASN A 116 29.54 18.01 -1.65
C ASN A 116 30.56 18.42 -2.73
N PRO A 117 30.99 19.69 -2.76
CA PRO A 117 32.01 20.13 -3.70
C PRO A 117 33.37 19.52 -3.32
N ILE A 118 34.16 19.28 -4.37
CA ILE A 118 35.55 18.77 -4.36
C ILE A 118 36.46 19.75 -3.63
#